data_AF-A0A944SWU6-F1
#
_entry.id   AF-A0A944SWU6-F1
#
_cell.length_a   1.000
_cell.length_b   1.000
_cell.length_c   1.000
_cell.angle_alpha   90.00
_cell.angle_beta   90.00
_cell.angle_gamma   90.00
#
_symmetry.space_group_name_H-M   'P 1'
#
loop_
_entity.id
_entity.type
_entity.pdbx_description
1 polymer ?
#
loop_
_entity_poly.entity_id
_entity_poly.type
_entity_poly.pdbx_seq_one_letter_code
_entity_poly.pdbx_strand_id
1 'polypeptide(L)' 'MNMKKTKKKKSPTKAIREFCINCVGGRENEGHIKLVRECVSENCELFEFRLGNNPYHTQNLTLEQRQDRSERLRARLIHD' A
#
# COMPACT_ATOMS: atom_id res chain seq x y z
N MET A 1 -7.15 26.47 -4.15
CA MET A 1 -7.10 25.09 -3.62
C MET A 1 -5.97 24.34 -4.32
N ASN A 2 -4.84 24.13 -3.65
CA ASN A 2 -3.67 23.45 -4.24
C ASN A 2 -3.85 21.94 -4.13
N MET A 3 -4.32 21.32 -5.20
CA MET A 3 -4.38 19.86 -5.32
C MET A 3 -2.95 19.34 -5.49
N LYS A 4 -2.25 19.06 -4.38
CA LYS A 4 -0.91 18.45 -4.42
C LYS A 4 -1.00 17.17 -5.26
N LYS A 5 -0.37 17.17 -6.43
CA LYS A 5 -0.40 16.05 -7.38
C LYS A 5 0.04 14.78 -6.65
N THR A 6 -0.88 13.82 -6.53
CA THR A 6 -0.59 12.51 -5.95
C THR A 6 0.47 11.83 -6.82
N LYS A 7 1.60 11.45 -6.21
CA LYS A 7 2.66 10.73 -6.94
C LYS A 7 2.13 9.38 -7.39
N LYS A 8 2.05 9.15 -8.70
CA LYS A 8 1.67 7.85 -9.29
C LYS A 8 2.53 6.74 -8.67
N LYS A 9 1.89 5.72 -8.11
CA LYS A 9 2.57 4.58 -7.48
C LYS A 9 2.71 3.45 -8.50
N LYS A 10 3.88 2.81 -8.56
CA LYS A 10 4.09 1.61 -9.40
C LYS A 10 3.40 0.36 -8.85
N SER A 11 3.18 0.29 -7.54
CA SER A 11 2.49 -0.82 -6.88
C SER A 11 0.98 -0.57 -6.89
N PRO A 12 0.16 -1.51 -7.40
CA PRO A 12 -1.30 -1.38 -7.44
C PRO A 12 -1.91 -1.13 -6.07
N THR A 13 -1.50 -1.89 -5.05
CA THR A 13 -2.02 -1.72 -3.68
C THR A 13 -1.66 -0.36 -3.10
N LYS A 14 -0.45 0.15 -3.37
CA LYS A 14 -0.07 1.52 -2.98
C LYS A 14 -0.92 2.57 -3.69
N ALA A 15 -1.28 2.36 -4.96
CA ALA A 15 -2.17 3.26 -5.70
C ALA A 15 -3.59 3.25 -5.12
N ILE A 16 -4.13 2.07 -4.81
CA ILE A 16 -5.43 1.91 -4.15
C ILE A 16 -5.45 2.65 -2.80
N ARG A 17 -4.40 2.52 -2.00
CA ARG A 17 -4.28 3.28 -0.74
C ARG A 17 -4.35 4.79 -0.95
N GLU A 18 -3.66 5.34 -1.95
CA GLU A 18 -3.75 6.78 -2.26
C GLU A 18 -5.17 7.19 -2.68
N PHE A 19 -5.86 6.33 -3.44
CA PHE A 19 -7.26 6.55 -3.79
C PHE A 19 -8.14 6.60 -2.53
N CYS A 20 -8.01 5.62 -1.63
CA CYS A 20 -8.78 5.59 -0.38
C CYS A 20 -8.51 6.81 0.50
N ILE A 21 -7.25 7.27 0.59
CA ILE A 21 -6.90 8.51 1.31
C ILE A 21 -7.68 9.70 0.73
N ASN A 22 -7.76 9.83 -0.60
CA ASN A 22 -8.50 10.92 -1.24
C ASN A 22 -10.01 10.78 -1.05
N CYS A 23 -10.54 9.56 -1.08
CA CYS A 23 -11.96 9.28 -0.89
C CYS A 23 -12.47 9.71 0.51
N VAL A 24 -11.69 9.47 1.57
CA VAL A 24 -12.14 9.73 2.96
C VAL A 24 -11.86 11.14 3.48
N GLY A 25 -11.12 11.98 2.75
CA GLY A 25 -10.81 13.35 3.22
C GLY A 25 -9.51 13.95 2.71
N GLY A 26 -8.68 13.18 1.99
CA GLY A 26 -7.44 13.66 1.38
C GLY A 26 -6.27 13.75 2.36
N ARG A 27 -5.07 13.99 1.80
CA ARG A 27 -3.81 14.03 2.56
C ARG A 27 -3.67 15.23 3.49
N GLU A 28 -4.42 16.30 3.23
CA GLU A 28 -4.40 17.51 4.07
C GLU A 28 -5.19 17.30 5.38
N ASN A 29 -5.99 16.24 5.48
CA ASN A 29 -6.70 15.90 6.70
C ASN A 29 -5.75 15.21 7.71
N GLU A 30 -5.56 15.85 8.86
CA GLU A 30 -4.85 15.29 10.01
C GLU A 30 -5.62 14.07 10.54
N GLY A 31 -5.15 12.88 10.19
CA GLY A 31 -5.83 11.63 10.52
C GLY A 31 -6.32 10.84 9.32
N HIS A 32 -6.00 11.24 8.08
CA HIS A 32 -6.36 10.47 6.87
C HIS A 32 -6.02 8.97 6.97
N ILE A 33 -4.93 8.58 7.64
CA ILE A 33 -4.59 7.17 7.86
C ILE A 33 -5.63 6.47 8.74
N LYS A 34 -6.07 7.13 9.81
CA LYS A 34 -7.10 6.64 10.72
C LYS A 34 -8.44 6.53 10.01
N LEU A 35 -8.82 7.57 9.24
CA LEU A 35 -10.04 7.58 8.44
C LEU A 35 -10.11 6.43 7.43
N VAL A 36 -9.02 6.12 6.72
CA VAL A 36 -9.00 4.97 5.82
C VAL A 36 -9.13 3.65 6.58
N ARG A 37 -8.51 3.54 7.76
CA ARG A 37 -8.57 2.32 8.58
C ARG A 37 -9.98 2.07 9.11
N GLU A 38 -10.63 3.13 9.58
CA GLU A 38 -11.97 3.13 10.20
C GLU A 38 -13.11 3.31 9.18
N CYS A 39 -12.80 3.32 7.89
CA CYS A 39 -13.82 3.34 6.83
C CYS A 39 -14.81 2.18 7.04
N VAL A 40 -16.10 2.48 7.06
CA VAL A 40 -17.20 1.54 7.31
C VAL A 40 -17.84 0.99 6.04
N SER A 41 -17.33 1.37 4.87
CA SER A 41 -17.86 0.95 3.56
C SER A 41 -17.41 -0.48 3.22
N GLU A 42 -17.86 -1.48 3.97
CA GLU A 42 -17.47 -2.89 3.81
C GLU A 42 -17.82 -3.45 2.43
N ASN A 43 -18.89 -2.95 1.81
CA ASN A 43 -19.30 -3.34 0.45
C ASN A 43 -18.46 -2.69 -0.67
N CYS A 44 -17.49 -1.83 -0.34
CA CYS A 44 -16.60 -1.26 -1.34
C CYS A 44 -15.66 -2.34 -1.88
N GLU A 45 -15.52 -2.43 -3.20
CA GLU A 45 -14.66 -3.39 -3.89
C GLU A 45 -13.17 -3.22 -3.54
N LEU A 46 -12.80 -2.04 -3.02
CA LEU A 46 -11.45 -1.72 -2.57
C LEU A 46 -11.25 -1.90 -1.06
N PHE A 47 -12.29 -2.27 -0.30
CA PHE A 47 -12.27 -2.27 1.16
C PHE A 47 -11.10 -3.08 1.72
N GLU A 48 -10.87 -4.29 1.23
CA GLU A 48 -9.81 -5.18 1.70
C GLU A 48 -8.40 -4.69 1.34
N PHE A 49 -8.29 -3.87 0.29
CA PHE A 49 -7.03 -3.35 -0.23
C PHE A 49 -6.68 -1.96 0.31
N ARG A 50 -7.61 -1.31 1.01
CA ARG A 50 -7.55 0.12 1.41
C ARG A 50 -6.29 0.50 2.20
N LEU A 51 -5.70 -0.46 2.90
CA LEU A 51 -4.49 -0.26 3.70
C LEU A 51 -3.19 -0.38 2.89
N GLY A 52 -3.26 -0.70 1.59
CA GLY A 52 -2.10 -0.85 0.73
C GLY A 52 -1.47 -2.24 0.74
N ASN A 53 -2.20 -3.23 1.24
CA ASN A 53 -1.85 -4.65 1.18
C ASN A 53 -2.90 -5.42 0.37
N ASN A 54 -2.51 -6.51 -0.28
CA ASN A 54 -3.43 -7.44 -0.90
C ASN A 54 -3.52 -8.69 0.00
N PRO A 55 -4.66 -8.95 0.68
CA PRO A 55 -4.79 -10.11 1.57
C PRO A 55 -4.73 -11.45 0.83
N TYR A 56 -5.03 -11.45 -0.47
CA TYR A 56 -5.00 -12.64 -1.33
C TYR A 56 -3.62 -12.94 -1.90
N HIS A 57 -2.67 -12.02 -1.76
CA HIS A 57 -1.30 -12.23 -2.22
C HIS A 57 -0.43 -12.72 -1.05
N THR A 58 -0.59 -13.99 -0.69
CA THR A 58 0.28 -14.66 0.27
C THR A 58 1.42 -15.36 -0.46
N GLN A 59 2.63 -15.28 0.11
CA GLN A 59 3.79 -16.02 -0.38
C GLN A 59 4.20 -17.06 0.65
N ASN A 60 3.90 -18.32 0.37
CA ASN A 60 4.29 -19.46 1.20
C ASN A 60 5.75 -19.83 0.91
N LEU A 61 6.67 -18.96 1.32
CA LEU A 61 8.11 -19.19 1.15
C LEU A 61 8.66 -19.95 2.34
N THR A 62 9.51 -20.96 2.06
CA THR A 62 10.35 -21.62 3.07
C THR A 62 11.35 -20.62 3.67
N LEU A 63 11.94 -20.96 4.82
CA LEU A 63 12.96 -20.11 5.46
C LEU A 63 14.13 -19.83 4.51
N GLU A 64 14.61 -20.87 3.82
CA GLU A 64 15.68 -20.79 2.83
C GLU A 64 15.30 -19.85 1.66
N GLN A 65 14.10 -19.99 1.10
CA GLN A 65 13.64 -19.11 0.01
C GLN A 65 13.50 -17.65 0.46
N ARG A 66 13.13 -17.40 1.73
CA ARG A 66 13.09 -16.04 2.29
C ARG A 66 14.50 -15.46 2.43
N GLN A 67 15.46 -16.26 2.90
CA GLN A 67 16.87 -15.86 3.04
C GLN A 67 17.49 -15.53 1.68
N ASP A 68 17.38 -16.44 0.70
CA ASP A 68 17.88 -16.21 -0.66
C ASP A 68 17.29 -14.94 -1.29
N ARG A 69 15.99 -14.69 -1.14
CA ARG A 69 15.39 -13.45 -1.65
C ARG A 69 15.95 -12.20 -0.95
N SER A 70 16.15 -12.26 0.37
CA SER A 70 16.75 -11.16 1.14
C SER A 70 18.18 -10.87 0.67
N GLU A 71 18.97 -11.92 0.44
CA GLU A 71 20.34 -11.82 -0.06
C GLU A 71 20.39 -11.23 -1.47
N ARG A 72 19.53 -11.70 -2.39
CA ARG A 72 19.43 -11.15 -3.75
C ARG A 72 19.01 -9.69 -3.77
N LEU A 73 18.18 -9.24 -2.82
CA LEU A 73 17.83 -7.83 -2.67
C LEU A 73 19.01 -7.02 -2.14
N ARG A 74 19.68 -7.51 -1.09
CA ARG A 74 20.85 -6.87 -0.50
C ARG A 74 21.98 -6.71 -1.53
N ALA A 75 22.25 -7.74 -2.32
CA ALA A 75 23.26 -7.69 -3.38
C ALA A 75 22.95 -6.57 -4.39
N ARG A 76 21.70 -6.45 -4.86
CA ARG A 76 21.30 -5.35 -5.75
C ARG A 76 21.54 -3.98 -5.14
N LEU A 77 21.16 -3.79 -3.87
CA LEU A 77 21.34 -2.52 -3.16
C LEU A 77 22.80 -2.14 -2.90
N ILE A 78 23.75 -3.09 -2.95
CA ILE A 78 25.19 -2.81 -2.83
C ILE A 78 25.79 -2.35 -4.17
N HIS A 79 25.18 -2.76 -5.28
CA HIS A 79 25.67 -2.47 -6.64
C HIS A 79 25.00 -1.24 -7.30
N ASP A 80 23.96 -0.68 -6.68
CA ASP A 80 23.30 0.58 -7.06
C ASP A 80 23.88 1.77 -6.27
#